data_AF-A0A5F5Q2I2-F1
#
_entry.id   AF-A0A5F5Q2I2-F1
#
_cell.length_a   1.000
_cell.length_b   1.000
_cell.length_c   1.000
_cell.angle_alpha   90.00
_cell.angle_beta   90.00
_cell.angle_gamma   90.00
#
_symmetry.space_group_name_H-M   'P 1'
#
loop_
_entity.id
_entity.type
_entity.pdbx_description
1 polymer ?
#
loop_
_entity_poly.entity_id
_entity_poly.type
_entity_poly.pdbx_seq_one_letter_code
_entity_poly.pdbx_strand_id
1 'polypeptide(L)'
;MDPMVVATAAERNKDPILCVLQQYVDPAQCGLHVLEVASGSGQHVAHFARSFPHAEWQPSDVDQRCLNRNPEWGLRDTALLEDLGRASGLLLERMVDMPANNKCLIFRKE
;
A
#
# COMPACT_ATOMS: atom_id res chain seq x y z
N MET A 1 20.97 -11.95 -10.19
CA MET A 1 19.67 -11.31 -10.46
C MET A 1 18.64 -12.42 -10.39
N ASP A 2 18.05 -12.61 -9.21
CA ASP A 2 16.94 -13.56 -9.08
C ASP A 2 15.76 -13.06 -9.92
N PRO A 3 15.07 -13.96 -10.65
CA PRO A 3 13.93 -13.58 -11.45
C PRO A 3 12.86 -12.95 -10.55
N MET A 4 12.37 -11.77 -10.94
CA MET A 4 11.27 -11.09 -10.26
C MET A 4 10.08 -12.05 -10.16
N VAL A 5 9.68 -12.41 -8.95
CA VAL A 5 8.51 -13.27 -8.74
C VAL A 5 7.27 -12.50 -9.15
N VAL A 6 6.64 -12.93 -10.24
CA VAL A 6 5.37 -12.37 -10.71
C VAL A 6 4.21 -13.04 -9.96
N ALA A 7 3.62 -12.31 -9.02
CA ALA A 7 2.40 -12.70 -8.34
C ALA A 7 1.19 -12.43 -9.25
N THR A 8 0.55 -13.49 -9.75
CA THR A 8 -0.59 -13.41 -10.68
C THR A 8 -1.76 -12.61 -10.10
N ALA A 9 -2.01 -12.71 -8.80
CA ALA A 9 -3.07 -11.93 -8.13
C ALA A 9 -2.75 -10.43 -8.12
N ALA A 10 -1.50 -10.05 -7.84
CA ALA A 10 -1.08 -8.65 -7.88
C ALA A 10 -1.23 -8.08 -9.31
N GLU A 11 -0.80 -8.84 -10.32
CA GLU A 11 -0.90 -8.42 -11.71
C GLU A 11 -2.34 -8.17 -12.16
N ARG A 12 -3.30 -9.02 -11.75
CA ARG A 12 -4.72 -8.88 -12.14
C ARG A 12 -5.42 -7.69 -11.47
N ASN A 13 -4.98 -7.32 -10.27
CA ASN A 13 -5.70 -6.36 -9.43
C ASN A 13 -5.06 -4.97 -9.41
N LYS A 14 -3.86 -4.80 -9.99
CA LYS A 14 -3.13 -3.52 -9.96
C LYS A 14 -3.92 -2.36 -10.59
N ASP A 15 -4.54 -2.55 -11.77
CA ASP A 15 -5.23 -1.47 -12.47
C ASP A 15 -6.56 -1.08 -11.77
N PRO A 16 -7.40 -2.04 -11.31
CA PRO A 16 -8.55 -1.71 -10.48
C PRO A 16 -8.20 -0.95 -9.19
N ILE A 17 -7.11 -1.33 -8.51
CA ILE A 17 -6.68 -0.63 -7.28
C ILE A 17 -6.17 0.78 -7.63
N LEU A 18 -5.37 0.92 -8.68
CA LEU A 18 -4.89 2.21 -9.16
C LEU A 18 -6.05 3.17 -9.47
N CYS A 19 -7.10 2.66 -10.15
CA CYS A 19 -8.27 3.45 -10.48
C CYS A 19 -8.95 4.04 -9.23
N VAL A 20 -9.04 3.27 -8.14
CA VAL A 20 -9.60 3.78 -6.88
C VAL A 20 -8.63 4.78 -6.22
N LEU A 21 -7.33 4.51 -6.18
CA LEU A 21 -6.34 5.45 -5.62
C LEU A 21 -6.40 6.84 -6.28
N GLN A 22 -6.57 6.88 -7.60
CA GLN A 22 -6.69 8.12 -8.37
C GLN A 22 -7.97 8.94 -8.05
N GLN A 23 -8.95 8.37 -7.35
CA GLN A 23 -10.13 9.11 -6.89
C GLN A 23 -9.87 9.90 -5.61
N TYR A 24 -8.83 9.55 -4.86
CA TYR A 24 -8.54 10.14 -3.55
C TYR A 24 -7.23 10.93 -3.51
N VAL A 25 -6.30 10.64 -4.42
CA VAL A 25 -4.99 11.26 -4.49
C VAL A 25 -4.83 11.92 -5.86
N ASP A 26 -4.50 13.21 -5.86
CA ASP A 26 -4.06 13.90 -7.07
C ASP A 26 -2.66 13.39 -7.46
N PRO A 27 -2.45 12.83 -8.66
CA PRO A 27 -1.13 12.43 -9.15
C PRO A 27 -0.06 13.52 -9.10
N ALA A 28 -0.47 14.80 -9.15
CA ALA A 28 0.42 15.95 -9.05
C ALA A 28 0.72 16.37 -7.60
N GLN A 29 0.09 15.74 -6.59
CA GLN A 29 0.32 16.06 -5.19
C GLN A 29 1.77 15.72 -4.79
N CYS A 30 2.49 16.74 -4.32
CA CYS A 30 3.83 16.59 -3.76
C CYS A 30 3.78 16.28 -2.25
N GLY A 31 4.78 15.55 -1.77
CA GLY A 31 4.94 15.28 -0.33
C GLY A 31 3.94 14.28 0.22
N LEU A 32 3.37 13.44 -0.63
CA LEU A 32 2.58 12.28 -0.20
C LEU A 32 3.52 11.14 0.20
N HIS A 33 3.36 10.61 1.41
CA HIS A 33 4.08 9.43 1.89
C HIS A 33 3.13 8.24 1.88
N VAL A 34 3.53 7.15 1.21
CA VAL A 34 2.71 5.95 1.08
C VAL A 34 3.47 4.73 1.57
N LEU A 35 2.90 4.04 2.56
CA LEU A 35 3.39 2.76 3.06
C LEU A 35 2.53 1.63 2.47
N GLU A 36 3.15 0.70 1.74
CA GLU A 36 2.50 -0.54 1.33
C GLU A 36 2.80 -1.64 2.35
N VAL A 37 1.77 -2.07 3.07
CA VAL A 37 1.86 -3.17 4.03
C VAL A 37 1.60 -4.49 3.31
N ALA A 38 2.43 -5.50 3.59
CA ALA A 38 2.42 -6.79 2.91
C ALA A 38 2.67 -6.66 1.40
N SER A 39 3.67 -5.84 1.04
CA SER A 39 4.01 -5.50 -0.35
C SER A 39 4.45 -6.69 -1.21
N GLY A 40 4.87 -7.81 -0.59
CA GLY A 40 5.30 -9.00 -1.30
C GLY A 40 6.36 -8.69 -2.35
N SER A 41 6.11 -9.06 -3.62
CA SER A 41 7.02 -8.85 -4.75
C SER A 41 7.21 -7.39 -5.16
N GLY A 42 6.44 -6.45 -4.57
CA GLY A 42 6.51 -5.02 -4.89
C GLY A 42 5.91 -4.63 -6.24
N GLN A 43 5.17 -5.52 -6.91
CA GLN A 43 4.55 -5.23 -8.21
C GLN A 43 3.55 -4.06 -8.16
N HIS A 44 2.80 -3.93 -7.07
CA HIS A 44 1.85 -2.86 -6.85
C HIS A 44 2.55 -1.52 -6.64
N VAL A 45 3.47 -1.42 -5.68
CA VAL A 45 4.34 -0.24 -5.52
C VAL A 45 5.02 0.16 -6.83
N ALA A 46 5.63 -0.77 -7.56
CA ALA A 46 6.31 -0.45 -8.82
C ALA A 46 5.35 0.08 -9.91
N HIS A 47 4.10 -0.39 -9.91
CA HIS A 47 3.06 0.09 -10.82
C HIS A 47 2.53 1.46 -10.39
N PHE A 48 2.18 1.64 -9.11
CA PHE A 48 1.61 2.89 -8.60
C PHE A 48 2.62 4.03 -8.59
N ALA A 49 3.89 3.78 -8.29
CA ALA A 49 4.95 4.81 -8.31
C ALA A 49 5.12 5.47 -9.69
N ARG A 50 4.77 4.77 -10.78
CA ARG A 50 4.76 5.36 -12.13
C ARG A 50 3.59 6.32 -12.35
N SER A 51 2.46 6.09 -11.67
CA SER A 51 1.27 6.92 -11.76
C SER A 51 1.25 8.07 -10.75
N PHE A 52 2.02 7.95 -9.66
CA PHE A 52 2.18 8.97 -8.62
C PHE A 52 3.68 9.33 -8.47
N PRO A 53 4.28 10.01 -9.45
CA PRO A 53 5.74 10.22 -9.51
C PRO A 53 6.28 11.15 -8.42
N HIS A 54 5.42 11.89 -7.74
CA HIS A 54 5.77 12.83 -6.67
C HIS A 54 5.51 12.27 -5.26
N ALA A 55 5.03 11.03 -5.16
CA ALA A 55 4.81 10.34 -3.90
C ALA A 55 6.05 9.52 -3.50
N GLU A 56 6.33 9.48 -2.20
CA GLU A 56 7.37 8.63 -1.61
C GLU A 56 6.74 7.28 -1.22
N TRP A 57 7.13 6.22 -1.92
CA TRP A 57 6.62 4.87 -1.70
C TRP A 57 7.59 4.04 -0.85
N GLN A 58 7.08 3.49 0.25
CA GLN A 58 7.80 2.59 1.15
C GLN A 58 7.12 1.21 1.18
N PRO A 59 7.67 0.18 0.54
CA PRO A 59 7.19 -1.20 0.71
C PRO A 59 7.65 -1.79 2.05
N SER A 60 6.82 -2.60 2.71
CA SER A 60 7.18 -3.27 3.98
C SER A 60 8.12 -4.47 3.79
N ASP A 61 7.98 -5.19 2.68
CA ASP A 61 8.61 -6.50 2.46
C ASP A 61 9.84 -6.38 1.57
N VAL A 62 10.83 -5.60 2.03
CA VAL A 62 12.09 -5.36 1.31
C VAL A 62 13.03 -6.58 1.26
N ASP A 63 12.78 -7.59 2.09
CA ASP A 63 13.58 -8.83 2.16
C ASP A 63 12.90 -9.96 1.37
N GLN A 64 13.65 -10.63 0.49
CA GLN A 64 13.16 -11.78 -0.28
C GLN A 64 12.62 -12.92 0.60
N ARG A 65 13.06 -13.04 1.85
CA ARG A 65 12.54 -14.03 2.82
C ARG A 65 11.07 -13.77 3.19
N CYS A 66 10.61 -12.52 3.07
CA CYS A 66 9.23 -12.13 3.32
C CYS A 66 8.27 -12.54 2.17
N LEU A 67 8.80 -12.98 1.02
CA LEU A 67 8.01 -13.49 -0.10
C LEU A 67 7.43 -14.89 0.13
N ASN A 68 7.90 -15.59 1.17
CA ASN A 68 7.33 -16.88 1.55
C ASN A 68 5.89 -16.65 2.03
N ARG A 69 4.92 -17.11 1.23
CA ARG A 69 3.49 -17.04 1.54
C ARG A 69 3.21 -17.70 2.89
N ASN A 70 3.09 -16.88 3.94
CA ASN A 70 2.47 -17.29 5.18
C ASN A 70 1.05 -16.74 5.21
N PRO A 71 0.00 -17.60 5.15
CA PRO A 71 -1.39 -17.15 5.19
C PRO A 71 -1.76 -16.49 6.52
N GLU A 72 -0.93 -16.63 7.56
CA GLU A 72 -1.11 -15.95 8.83
C GLU A 72 -0.61 -14.51 8.82
N TRP A 73 0.20 -14.11 7.83
CA TRP A 73 0.74 -12.76 7.70
C TRP A 73 -0.26 -11.82 7.03
N GLY A 74 -0.20 -10.55 7.41
CA GLY A 74 -1.12 -9.50 7.01
C GLY A 74 -1.66 -8.74 8.21
N LEU A 75 -2.06 -7.49 7.99
CA LEU A 75 -2.70 -6.69 9.02
C LEU A 75 -4.13 -7.21 9.24
N ARG A 76 -4.38 -7.81 10.41
CA ARG A 76 -5.71 -8.38 10.74
C ARG A 76 -6.67 -7.36 11.34
N ASP A 77 -6.12 -6.33 11.99
CA ASP A 77 -6.92 -5.32 12.67
C ASP A 77 -6.39 -3.92 12.33
N THR A 78 -7.22 -3.15 11.64
CA THR A 78 -6.93 -1.76 11.30
C THR A 78 -6.99 -0.83 12.50
N ALA A 79 -7.63 -1.24 13.61
CA ALA A 79 -7.66 -0.46 14.85
C ALA A 79 -6.24 -0.23 15.40
N LEU A 80 -5.35 -1.21 15.25
CA LEU A 80 -3.94 -1.06 15.62
C LEU A 80 -3.27 0.08 14.85
N LEU A 81 -3.57 0.22 13.55
CA LEU A 81 -3.01 1.32 12.75
C LEU A 81 -3.61 2.67 13.14
N GLU A 82 -4.89 2.71 13.54
CA GLU A 82 -5.49 3.93 14.06
C GLU A 82 -4.80 4.37 15.37
N ASP A 83 -4.62 3.44 16.31
CA ASP A 83 -3.97 3.72 17.59
C ASP A 83 -2.51 4.15 17.41
N LEU A 84 -1.76 3.46 16.55
CA LEU A 84 -0.37 3.83 16.21
C LEU A 84 -0.29 5.18 15.50
N GLY A 85 -1.24 5.45 14.61
CA GLY A 85 -1.38 6.74 13.95
C GLY A 85 -1.55 7.85 14.99
N ARG A 86 -2.53 7.71 15.88
CA ARG A 86 -2.82 8.69 16.95
C ARG A 86 -1.60 8.91 17.85
N ALA A 87 -0.93 7.84 18.27
CA ALA A 87 0.29 7.93 19.07
C ALA A 87 1.44 8.65 18.35
N SER A 88 1.40 8.70 17.02
CA SER A 88 2.39 9.36 16.16
C SER A 88 1.94 10.73 15.64
N GLY A 89 0.81 11.28 16.13
CA GLY A 89 0.26 12.56 15.65
C GLY A 89 -0.37 12.50 14.26
N LEU A 90 -0.84 11.32 13.85
CA LEU A 90 -1.55 11.07 12.60
C LEU A 90 -2.99 10.67 12.90
N LEU A 91 -3.95 11.45 12.43
CA LEU A 91 -5.37 11.12 12.55
C LEU A 91 -5.83 10.34 11.33
N LEU A 92 -6.51 9.22 11.55
CA LEU A 92 -7.21 8.50 10.49
C LEU A 92 -8.38 9.36 9.98
N GLU A 93 -8.26 9.84 8.75
CA GLU A 93 -9.28 10.68 8.11
C GLU A 93 -10.29 9.85 7.32
N ARG A 94 -9.82 8.78 6.66
CA ARG A 94 -10.67 7.94 5.82
C ARG A 94 -10.14 6.51 5.73
N MET A 95 -11.06 5.56 5.65
CA MET A 95 -10.79 4.19 5.22
C MET A 95 -11.56 3.91 3.92
N VAL A 96 -10.89 3.29 2.96
CA VAL A 96 -11.42 2.98 1.63
C VAL A 96 -11.24 1.49 1.36
N ASP A 97 -12.34 0.81 1.05
CA ASP A 97 -12.31 -0.57 0.58
C ASP A 97 -11.81 -0.64 -0.86
N MET A 98 -10.85 -1.52 -1.10
CA MET A 98 -10.23 -1.71 -2.40
C MET A 98 -10.56 -3.11 -2.94
N PRO A 99 -10.50 -3.32 -4.27
CA PRO A 99 -10.72 -4.63 -4.88
C PRO A 99 -9.83 -5.73 -4.27
N ALA A 100 -10.31 -6.97 -4.34
CA ALA A 100 -9.58 -8.18 -3.94
C ALA A 100 -9.08 -8.18 -2.48
N ASN A 101 -9.93 -7.72 -1.56
CA ASN A 101 -9.66 -7.69 -0.12
C ASN A 101 -8.47 -6.81 0.27
N ASN A 102 -8.24 -5.74 -0.48
CA ASN A 102 -7.29 -4.69 -0.11
C ASN A 102 -8.03 -3.56 0.61
N LYS A 103 -7.30 -2.76 1.39
CA LYS A 103 -7.82 -1.56 2.05
C LYS A 103 -6.80 -0.43 1.94
N CYS A 104 -7.27 0.79 1.85
CA CYS A 104 -6.44 2.00 1.93
C CYS A 104 -6.92 2.84 3.12
N LEU A 105 -5.97 3.25 3.95
CA LEU A 105 -6.22 4.13 5.09
C LEU A 105 -5.49 5.45 4.82
N ILE A 106 -6.23 6.55 4.90
CA ILE A 106 -5.72 7.91 4.68
C ILE A 106 -5.58 8.58 6.03
N PHE A 107 -4.35 8.93 6.36
CA PHE A 107 -4.02 9.64 7.58
C PHE A 107 -3.64 11.08 7.28
N ARG A 108 -4.01 11.99 8.18
CA ARG A 108 -3.63 13.40 8.15
C ARG A 108 -2.79 13.71 9.37
N LYS A 109 -1.66 14.38 9.15
CA LYS A 109 -0.82 14.89 10.23
C LYS A 109 -1.51 16.07 10.93
N GLU A 110 -1.51 16.05 12.25
CA GLU A 110 -1.94 17.20 13.07
C GLU A 110 -0.86 18.30 13.13
#